data_AF-A0A420MJL0-F1
#
_entry.id   AF-A0A420MJL0-F1
#
_cell.length_a   1.000
_cell.length_b   1.000
_cell.length_c   1.000
_cell.angle_alpha   90.00
_cell.angle_beta   90.00
_cell.angle_gamma   90.00
#
_symmetry.space_group_name_H-M   'P 1'
#
loop_
_entity.id
_entity.type
_entity.pdbx_description
1 polymer ?
#
loop_
_entity_poly.entity_id
_entity_poly.type
_entity_poly.pdbx_seq_one_letter_code
_entity_poly.pdbx_strand_id
1 'polypeptide(L)'
;MNYLTLALSLGLATIPQQANAQETPCPLLGAIFPPVQHPLKSSAFSDTIAQLNATFNELGRNGTLEGFNTTFYIQAFSASDTIFQHGYVPPSMKGFLTSGSLNEDTVFRVGSVSKLLTVYTLLAEVGMKRMNDPVTKWVPELAHAARKNKGDPTRKVQWDEVTIGQLSGHLAGISRNCKYRPK
;
A
#
# COMPACT_ATOMS: atom_id res chain seq x y z
N MET A 1 78.86 -42.15 -8.15
CA MET A 1 78.12 -41.41 -7.12
C MET A 1 77.40 -40.27 -7.82
N ASN A 2 76.12 -40.47 -8.13
CA ASN A 2 75.08 -39.44 -8.22
C ASN A 2 73.75 -40.11 -8.58
N TYR A 3 72.72 -39.72 -7.82
CA TYR A 3 71.45 -40.40 -7.64
C TYR A 3 70.49 -40.10 -8.80
N LEU A 4 69.80 -41.13 -9.30
CA LEU A 4 68.70 -40.98 -10.24
C LEU A 4 67.40 -40.84 -9.43
N THR A 5 66.96 -39.60 -9.20
CA THR A 5 65.70 -39.30 -8.49
C THR A 5 64.53 -39.30 -9.46
N LEU A 6 63.57 -40.19 -9.19
CA LEU A 6 62.28 -40.28 -9.86
C LEU A 6 61.41 -39.07 -9.49
N ALA A 7 60.98 -38.26 -10.46
CA ALA A 7 59.98 -37.21 -10.25
C ALA A 7 58.62 -37.68 -10.81
N LEU A 8 57.70 -37.98 -9.91
CA LEU A 8 56.32 -38.35 -10.21
C LEU A 8 55.47 -37.06 -10.24
N SER A 9 55.08 -36.58 -11.43
CA SER A 9 54.16 -35.46 -11.56
C SER A 9 52.71 -35.96 -11.68
N LEU A 10 51.94 -35.83 -10.60
CA LEU A 10 50.48 -35.97 -10.65
C LEU A 10 49.88 -34.69 -11.27
N GLY A 11 49.43 -34.79 -12.52
CA GLY A 11 48.58 -33.78 -13.14
C GLY A 11 47.13 -33.96 -12.72
N LEU A 12 46.61 -33.08 -11.84
CA LEU A 12 45.17 -32.95 -11.64
C LEU A 12 44.58 -32.16 -12.82
N ALA A 13 43.87 -32.86 -13.71
CA ALA A 13 43.03 -32.22 -14.71
C ALA A 13 41.72 -31.77 -14.05
N THR A 14 41.62 -30.49 -13.69
CA THR A 14 40.35 -29.87 -13.31
C THR A 14 39.55 -29.55 -14.57
N ILE A 15 38.49 -30.30 -14.83
CA ILE A 15 37.52 -29.98 -15.87
C ILE A 15 36.63 -28.85 -15.34
N PRO A 16 36.59 -27.65 -15.98
CA PRO A 16 35.62 -26.63 -15.60
C PRO A 16 34.24 -27.11 -16.06
N GLN A 17 33.42 -27.53 -15.11
CA GLN A 17 32.03 -27.87 -15.37
C GLN A 17 31.25 -26.55 -15.52
N GLN A 18 31.11 -26.06 -16.75
CA GLN A 18 30.22 -24.95 -17.05
C GLN A 18 28.76 -25.44 -16.90
N ALA A 19 28.21 -25.27 -15.71
CA ALA A 19 26.77 -25.35 -15.50
C ALA A 19 26.14 -24.09 -16.14
N ASN A 20 25.62 -24.24 -17.36
CA ASN A 20 24.75 -23.22 -17.94
C ASN A 20 23.36 -23.38 -17.30
N ALA A 21 23.23 -22.90 -16.06
CA ALA A 21 21.92 -22.73 -15.45
C ALA A 21 21.24 -21.58 -16.19
N GLN A 22 20.37 -21.92 -17.14
CA GLN A 22 19.43 -20.97 -17.70
C GLN A 22 18.43 -20.64 -16.58
N GLU A 23 18.76 -19.60 -15.79
CA GLU A 23 17.81 -19.00 -14.86
C GLU A 23 16.60 -18.59 -15.70
N THR A 24 15.48 -19.30 -15.52
CA THR A 24 14.21 -18.82 -16.05
C THR A 24 13.94 -17.56 -15.24
N PRO A 25 13.93 -16.35 -15.82
CA PRO A 25 13.73 -15.14 -15.04
C PRO A 25 12.41 -15.33 -14.29
N CYS A 26 12.46 -15.29 -12.96
CA CYS A 26 11.25 -15.36 -12.14
C CYS A 26 10.25 -14.38 -12.74
N PRO A 27 9.03 -14.81 -13.11
CA PRO A 27 8.06 -13.90 -13.67
C PRO A 27 7.91 -12.72 -12.70
N LEU A 28 7.97 -11.50 -13.25
CA LEU A 28 7.74 -10.28 -12.49
C LEU A 28 6.53 -10.50 -11.58
N LEU A 29 6.73 -10.31 -10.26
CA LEU A 29 5.67 -10.39 -9.27
C LEU A 29 4.51 -9.50 -9.72
N GLY A 30 3.45 -10.13 -10.20
CA GLY A 30 2.34 -9.46 -10.87
C GLY A 30 1.17 -10.42 -11.10
N ALA A 31 0.03 -9.88 -11.49
CA ALA A 31 -1.14 -10.69 -11.80
C ALA A 31 -0.83 -11.63 -12.98
N ILE A 32 -0.89 -12.93 -12.74
CA ILE A 32 -0.64 -13.96 -13.76
C ILE A 32 -1.87 -14.13 -14.68
N PHE A 33 -3.04 -13.73 -14.21
CA PHE A 33 -4.29 -13.75 -14.97
C PHE A 33 -4.60 -12.38 -15.58
N PRO A 34 -5.18 -12.34 -16.79
CA PRO A 34 -5.65 -11.08 -17.36
C PRO A 34 -6.73 -10.46 -16.46
N PRO A 35 -6.85 -9.12 -16.43
CA PRO A 35 -7.92 -8.47 -15.68
C PRO A 35 -9.29 -8.94 -16.17
N VAL A 36 -10.15 -9.36 -15.24
CA VAL A 36 -11.52 -9.78 -15.54
C VAL A 36 -12.28 -8.60 -16.15
N GLN A 37 -12.76 -8.78 -17.37
CA GLN A 37 -13.60 -7.80 -18.08
C GLN A 37 -15.07 -8.19 -17.90
N HIS A 38 -15.94 -7.23 -17.61
CA HIS A 38 -17.40 -7.46 -17.53
C HIS A 38 -17.84 -8.61 -16.62
N PRO A 39 -17.48 -8.59 -15.33
CA PRO A 39 -17.80 -9.67 -14.38
C PRO A 39 -19.30 -9.98 -14.30
N LEU A 40 -20.16 -8.98 -14.52
CA LEU A 40 -21.62 -9.13 -14.49
C LEU A 40 -22.19 -10.01 -15.62
N LYS A 41 -21.41 -10.34 -16.67
CA LYS A 41 -21.83 -11.32 -17.69
C LYS A 41 -21.84 -12.76 -17.18
N SER A 42 -21.15 -13.03 -16.07
CA SER A 42 -21.20 -14.32 -15.40
C SER A 42 -22.44 -14.40 -14.52
N SER A 43 -23.25 -15.44 -14.70
CA SER A 43 -24.44 -15.68 -13.86
C SER A 43 -24.06 -15.79 -12.39
N ALA A 44 -22.95 -16.47 -12.06
CA ALA A 44 -22.47 -16.59 -10.69
C ALA A 44 -22.21 -15.22 -10.03
N PHE A 45 -21.62 -14.27 -10.76
CA PHE A 45 -21.42 -12.91 -10.25
C PHE A 45 -22.75 -12.16 -10.14
N SER A 46 -23.57 -12.16 -11.20
CA SER A 46 -24.87 -11.49 -11.21
C SER A 46 -25.78 -11.96 -10.06
N ASP A 47 -25.87 -13.27 -9.83
CA ASP A 47 -26.66 -13.89 -8.78
C ASP A 47 -26.15 -13.47 -7.39
N THR A 48 -24.83 -13.45 -7.21
CA THR A 48 -24.20 -13.00 -5.96
C THR A 48 -24.51 -11.53 -5.68
N ILE A 49 -24.45 -10.66 -6.69
CA ILE A 49 -24.79 -9.24 -6.54
C ILE A 49 -26.29 -9.06 -6.25
N ALA A 50 -27.16 -9.85 -6.87
CA ALA A 50 -28.58 -9.84 -6.57
C ALA A 50 -28.85 -10.23 -5.10
N GLN A 51 -28.17 -11.27 -4.60
CA GLN A 51 -28.26 -11.68 -3.20
C GLN A 51 -27.72 -10.62 -2.23
N LEU A 52 -26.63 -9.94 -2.60
CA LEU A 52 -26.06 -8.85 -1.81
C LEU A 52 -27.04 -7.67 -1.72
N ASN A 53 -27.65 -7.26 -2.84
CA ASN A 53 -28.69 -6.25 -2.87
C ASN A 53 -29.89 -6.63 -1.98
N ALA A 54 -30.38 -7.87 -2.08
CA ALA A 54 -31.48 -8.35 -1.26
C ALA A 54 -31.14 -8.30 0.25
N THR A 55 -29.90 -8.64 0.61
CA THR A 55 -29.42 -8.61 2.00
C THR A 55 -29.40 -7.18 2.55
N PHE A 56 -28.84 -6.22 1.81
CA PHE A 56 -28.83 -4.82 2.25
C PHE A 56 -30.24 -4.21 2.34
N ASN A 57 -31.14 -4.57 1.41
CA ASN A 57 -32.54 -4.16 1.48
C ASN A 57 -33.24 -4.71 2.73
N GLU A 58 -32.99 -5.97 3.09
CA GLU A 58 -33.55 -6.58 4.29
C GLU A 58 -33.00 -5.94 5.57
N LEU A 59 -31.69 -5.67 5.62
CA LEU A 59 -31.06 -4.96 6.76
C LEU A 59 -31.63 -3.55 6.96
N GLY A 60 -32.01 -2.88 5.87
CA GLY A 60 -32.72 -1.60 5.93
C GLY A 60 -34.15 -1.76 6.45
N ARG A 61 -34.90 -2.74 5.92
CA ARG A 61 -36.31 -2.98 6.29
C ARG A 61 -36.49 -3.40 7.74
N ASN A 62 -35.58 -4.22 8.27
CA ASN A 62 -35.67 -4.74 9.63
C ASN A 62 -35.06 -3.80 10.69
N GLY A 63 -34.62 -2.60 10.28
CA GLY A 63 -34.06 -1.59 11.18
C GLY A 63 -32.63 -1.85 11.65
N THR A 64 -31.97 -2.93 11.19
CA THR A 64 -30.58 -3.22 11.59
C THR A 64 -29.64 -2.07 11.25
N LEU A 65 -29.85 -1.42 10.09
CA LEU A 65 -29.03 -0.28 9.69
C LEU A 65 -29.22 0.97 10.58
N GLU A 66 -30.35 1.09 11.29
CA GLU A 66 -30.62 2.21 12.19
C GLU A 66 -29.67 2.22 13.39
N GLY A 67 -29.22 1.04 13.84
CA GLY A 67 -28.27 0.89 14.95
C GLY A 67 -26.90 1.53 14.69
N PHE A 68 -26.49 1.73 13.42
CA PHE A 68 -25.20 2.33 13.11
C PHE A 68 -25.16 3.84 13.30
N ASN A 69 -26.32 4.53 13.26
CA ASN A 69 -26.44 6.00 13.28
C ASN A 69 -25.37 6.72 12.43
N THR A 70 -25.06 6.15 11.26
CA THR A 70 -24.01 6.65 10.36
C THR A 70 -24.50 6.58 8.91
N THR A 71 -24.16 7.60 8.14
CA THR A 71 -24.39 7.62 6.69
C THR A 71 -23.23 6.90 6.02
N PHE A 72 -23.52 5.99 5.10
CA PHE A 72 -22.50 5.32 4.31
C PHE A 72 -22.96 5.07 2.88
N TYR A 73 -22.01 5.04 1.97
CA TYR A 73 -22.20 4.66 0.58
C TYR A 73 -21.12 3.64 0.22
N ILE A 74 -21.54 2.47 -0.22
CA ILE A 74 -20.67 1.35 -0.59
C ILE A 74 -20.78 1.20 -2.10
N GLN A 75 -19.62 1.10 -2.76
CA GLN A 75 -19.55 0.80 -4.18
C GLN A 75 -18.46 -0.24 -4.42
N ALA A 76 -18.76 -1.23 -5.24
CA ALA A 76 -17.77 -2.16 -5.79
C ALA A 76 -17.76 -2.02 -7.31
N PHE A 77 -16.57 -2.00 -7.90
CA PHE A 77 -16.38 -1.77 -9.32
C PHE A 77 -15.21 -2.60 -9.87
N SER A 78 -15.24 -2.82 -11.18
CA SER A 78 -14.13 -3.30 -11.98
C SER A 78 -13.56 -2.16 -12.82
N ALA A 79 -12.55 -2.44 -13.63
CA ALA A 79 -12.02 -1.45 -14.57
C ALA A 79 -13.08 -0.97 -15.60
N SER A 80 -14.11 -1.76 -15.87
CA SER A 80 -15.13 -1.49 -16.90
C SER A 80 -16.52 -1.19 -16.35
N ASP A 81 -16.88 -1.71 -15.18
CA ASP A 81 -18.26 -1.72 -14.70
C ASP A 81 -18.38 -1.41 -13.20
N THR A 82 -19.37 -0.62 -12.82
CA THR A 82 -19.88 -0.58 -11.45
C THR A 82 -20.68 -1.84 -11.19
N ILE A 83 -20.22 -2.65 -10.24
CA ILE A 83 -20.73 -4.00 -9.96
C ILE A 83 -21.85 -3.94 -8.91
N PHE A 84 -21.67 -3.11 -7.89
CA PHE A 84 -22.60 -3.00 -6.77
C PHE A 84 -22.55 -1.58 -6.21
N GLN A 85 -23.69 -1.09 -5.77
CA GLN A 85 -23.81 0.17 -5.05
C GLN A 85 -24.93 0.08 -4.02
N HIS A 86 -24.68 0.62 -2.82
CA HIS A 86 -25.70 0.73 -1.79
C HIS A 86 -25.43 1.95 -0.90
N GLY A 87 -26.43 2.80 -0.75
CA GLY A 87 -26.38 3.98 0.11
C GLY A 87 -27.38 3.87 1.25
N TYR A 88 -26.96 4.26 2.44
CA TYR A 88 -27.82 4.34 3.61
C TYR A 88 -27.63 5.67 4.33
N VAL A 89 -28.77 6.29 4.69
CA VAL A 89 -28.83 7.57 5.42
C VAL A 89 -29.82 7.40 6.58
N PRO A 90 -29.36 7.44 7.84
CA PRO A 90 -30.24 7.43 8.99
C PRO A 90 -31.26 8.59 8.93
N PRO A 91 -32.50 8.43 9.41
CA PRO A 91 -33.48 9.52 9.46
C PRO A 91 -32.96 10.78 10.15
N SER A 92 -32.20 10.62 11.24
CA SER A 92 -31.53 11.70 11.98
C SER A 92 -30.51 12.49 11.15
N MET A 93 -29.95 11.88 10.10
CA MET A 93 -28.87 12.42 9.29
C MET A 93 -29.32 12.99 7.94
N LYS A 94 -30.60 12.81 7.55
CA LYS A 94 -31.13 13.26 6.24
C LYS A 94 -30.95 14.76 6.01
N GLY A 95 -31.13 15.58 7.05
CA GLY A 95 -30.98 17.04 6.96
C GLY A 95 -29.53 17.53 6.79
N PHE A 96 -28.53 16.65 6.96
CA PHE A 96 -27.13 17.00 6.82
C PHE A 96 -26.58 16.76 5.40
N LEU A 97 -27.37 16.15 4.51
CA LEU A 97 -27.00 16.00 3.11
C LEU A 97 -27.20 17.33 2.37
N THR A 98 -26.10 17.94 1.93
CA THR A 98 -26.13 19.24 1.24
C THR A 98 -26.97 19.21 -0.05
N SER A 99 -26.93 18.12 -0.81
CA SER A 99 -27.72 17.91 -2.03
C SER A 99 -29.12 17.33 -1.76
N GLY A 100 -29.44 17.00 -0.51
CA GLY A 100 -30.66 16.29 -0.12
C GLY A 100 -30.70 14.81 -0.53
N SER A 101 -29.68 14.30 -1.22
CA SER A 101 -29.58 12.91 -1.67
C SER A 101 -28.20 12.34 -1.44
N LEU A 102 -28.13 11.02 -1.22
CA LEU A 102 -26.87 10.29 -1.11
C LEU A 102 -26.62 9.55 -2.42
N ASN A 103 -25.50 9.84 -3.06
CA ASN A 103 -25.08 9.25 -4.34
C ASN A 103 -23.54 9.19 -4.44
N GLU A 104 -23.05 8.70 -5.58
CA GLU A 104 -21.62 8.57 -5.90
C GLU A 104 -20.84 9.89 -5.86
N ASP A 105 -21.51 11.02 -6.08
CA ASP A 105 -20.91 12.35 -6.06
C ASP A 105 -20.88 12.97 -4.64
N THR A 106 -21.40 12.26 -3.64
CA THR A 106 -21.41 12.74 -2.25
C THR A 106 -20.00 12.78 -1.69
N VAL A 107 -19.59 13.95 -1.20
CA VAL A 107 -18.23 14.17 -0.69
C VAL A 107 -18.11 13.73 0.77
N PHE A 108 -17.19 12.79 1.03
CA PHE A 108 -16.84 12.32 2.37
C PHE A 108 -15.45 12.79 2.79
N ARG A 109 -15.26 13.03 4.09
CA ARG A 109 -13.91 13.17 4.67
C ARG A 109 -13.23 11.79 4.70
N VAL A 110 -12.21 11.60 3.87
CA VAL A 110 -11.54 10.29 3.70
C VAL A 110 -10.42 9.99 4.73
N GLY A 111 -10.01 10.99 5.52
CA GLY A 111 -9.07 10.80 6.63
C GLY A 111 -7.74 10.16 6.23
N SER A 112 -7.35 9.06 6.88
CA SER A 112 -6.05 8.41 6.61
C SER A 112 -5.92 7.82 5.19
N VAL A 113 -7.02 7.62 4.47
CA VAL A 113 -6.99 7.20 3.05
C VAL A 113 -6.26 8.22 2.18
N SER A 114 -6.26 9.51 2.56
CA SER A 114 -5.50 10.57 1.87
C SER A 114 -4.00 10.28 1.75
N LYS A 115 -3.42 9.43 2.61
CA LYS A 115 -2.01 9.05 2.52
C LYS A 115 -1.68 8.33 1.21
N LEU A 116 -2.61 7.54 0.67
CA LEU A 116 -2.43 6.86 -0.62
C LEU A 116 -2.26 7.88 -1.74
N LEU A 117 -3.10 8.92 -1.76
CA LEU A 117 -2.97 10.01 -2.73
C LEU A 117 -1.61 10.71 -2.58
N THR A 118 -1.16 11.00 -1.36
CA THR A 118 0.16 11.62 -1.14
C THR A 118 1.31 10.81 -1.74
N VAL A 119 1.34 9.50 -1.51
CA VAL A 119 2.41 8.62 -2.02
C VAL A 119 2.27 8.42 -3.53
N TYR A 120 1.06 8.24 -4.06
CA TYR A 120 0.84 8.05 -5.49
C TYR A 120 1.15 9.30 -6.31
N THR A 121 0.81 10.50 -5.82
CA THR A 121 1.20 11.75 -6.48
C THR A 121 2.72 11.88 -6.55
N LEU A 122 3.42 11.52 -5.46
CA LEU A 122 4.88 11.52 -5.45
C LEU A 122 5.46 10.51 -6.46
N LEU A 123 4.92 9.29 -6.49
CA LEU A 123 5.37 8.25 -7.43
C LEU A 123 5.05 8.62 -8.89
N ALA A 124 3.93 9.27 -9.16
CA ALA A 124 3.58 9.73 -10.50
C ALA A 124 4.57 10.80 -11.01
N GLU A 125 5.04 11.68 -10.12
CA GLU A 125 5.96 12.77 -10.48
C GLU A 125 7.42 12.30 -10.63
N VAL A 126 7.94 11.53 -9.67
CA VAL A 126 9.37 11.20 -9.60
C VAL A 126 9.68 9.70 -9.67
N GLY A 127 8.65 8.85 -9.75
CA GLY A 127 8.80 7.40 -9.65
C GLY A 127 9.54 6.98 -8.39
N MET A 128 10.37 5.94 -8.52
CA MET A 128 11.18 5.43 -7.41
C MET A 128 12.47 6.23 -7.18
N LYS A 129 12.80 7.21 -8.04
CA LYS A 129 14.10 7.90 -8.08
C LYS A 129 14.51 8.54 -6.76
N ARG A 130 13.53 9.00 -5.97
CA ARG A 130 13.75 9.77 -4.73
C ARG A 130 13.43 8.99 -3.46
N MET A 131 13.02 7.73 -3.55
CA MET A 131 12.60 6.97 -2.37
C MET A 131 13.74 6.77 -1.36
N ASN A 132 14.99 6.72 -1.82
CA ASN A 132 16.16 6.61 -0.95
C ASN A 132 16.76 7.97 -0.54
N ASP A 133 16.20 9.09 -1.00
CA ASP A 133 16.68 10.40 -0.56
C ASP A 133 16.33 10.60 0.94
N PRO A 134 17.27 11.09 1.77
CA PRO A 134 16.94 11.49 3.12
C PRO A 134 15.98 12.69 3.09
N VAL A 135 15.01 12.72 4.00
CA VAL A 135 13.97 13.77 4.01
C VAL A 135 14.54 15.15 4.31
N THR A 136 15.67 15.22 5.01
CA THR A 136 16.42 16.45 5.33
C THR A 136 16.92 17.18 4.08
N LYS A 137 17.09 16.48 2.96
CA LYS A 137 17.43 17.09 1.67
C LYS A 137 16.32 18.00 1.14
N TRP A 138 15.06 17.70 1.49
CA TRP A 138 13.87 18.35 0.93
C TRP A 138 13.10 19.19 1.95
N VAL A 139 13.31 18.96 3.25
CA VAL A 139 12.66 19.69 4.34
C VAL A 139 13.72 20.32 5.25
N PRO A 140 14.09 21.60 5.02
CA PRO A 140 15.15 22.27 5.77
C PRO A 140 14.95 22.30 7.28
N GLU A 141 13.70 22.34 7.74
CA GLU A 141 13.34 22.30 9.16
C GLU A 141 13.76 20.98 9.81
N LEU A 142 13.63 19.86 9.08
CA LEU A 142 14.09 18.56 9.56
C LEU A 142 15.61 18.46 9.54
N ALA A 143 16.28 19.06 8.55
CA ALA A 143 17.74 19.16 8.53
C ALA A 143 18.26 19.95 9.75
N HIS A 144 17.57 21.03 10.11
CA HIS A 144 17.89 21.80 11.31
C HIS A 144 17.61 21.02 12.59
N ALA A 145 16.50 20.28 12.65
CA ALA A 145 16.18 19.40 13.77
C ALA A 145 17.25 18.33 13.97
N ALA A 146 17.73 17.71 12.88
CA ALA A 146 18.82 16.72 12.89
C ALA A 146 20.10 17.30 13.52
N ARG A 147 20.54 18.48 13.08
CA ARG A 147 21.75 19.15 13.62
C ARG A 147 21.65 19.47 15.12
N LYS A 148 20.44 19.78 15.60
CA LYS A 148 20.19 20.05 17.03
C LYS A 148 20.06 18.77 17.85
N ASN A 149 20.02 17.60 17.22
CA ASN A 149 19.63 16.36 17.84
C ASN A 149 20.77 15.65 18.59
N LYS A 150 21.39 16.30 19.58
CA LYS A 150 22.48 15.73 20.40
C LYS A 150 22.03 14.75 21.50
N GLY A 151 20.89 14.08 21.32
CA GLY A 151 20.27 13.23 22.36
C GLY A 151 20.43 11.74 22.10
N ASP A 152 19.94 10.91 23.02
CA ASP A 152 19.85 9.47 22.88
C ASP A 152 19.08 9.07 21.60
N PRO A 153 19.70 8.31 20.67
CA PRO A 153 19.10 7.95 19.40
C PRO A 153 17.86 7.05 19.55
N THR A 154 17.72 6.35 20.69
CA THR A 154 16.53 5.54 20.97
C THR A 154 15.30 6.37 21.36
N ARG A 155 15.51 7.65 21.73
CA ARG A 155 14.46 8.55 22.23
C ARG A 155 14.07 9.64 21.24
N LYS A 156 14.82 9.79 20.15
CA LYS A 156 14.65 10.87 19.19
C LYS A 156 14.82 10.35 17.77
N VAL A 157 13.99 10.85 16.86
CA VAL A 157 14.04 10.49 15.44
C VAL A 157 15.37 10.95 14.84
N GLN A 158 16.11 10.04 14.20
CA GLN A 158 17.33 10.35 13.45
C GLN A 158 16.94 10.85 12.05
N TRP A 159 16.57 12.13 11.96
CA TRP A 159 15.98 12.70 10.74
C TRP A 159 16.87 12.62 9.50
N ASP A 160 18.19 12.61 9.68
CA ASP A 160 19.21 12.43 8.66
C ASP A 160 19.23 11.01 8.05
N GLU A 161 18.78 10.00 8.80
CA GLU A 161 18.65 8.61 8.33
C GLU A 161 17.26 8.30 7.74
N VAL A 162 16.24 9.12 8.05
CA VAL A 162 14.88 8.92 7.55
C VAL A 162 14.82 9.26 6.05
N THR A 163 14.47 8.26 5.25
CA THR A 163 14.23 8.39 3.81
C THR A 163 12.76 8.64 3.47
N ILE A 164 12.52 9.19 2.28
CA ILE A 164 11.17 9.37 1.73
C ILE A 164 10.41 8.04 1.64
N GLY A 165 11.09 6.96 1.23
CA GLY A 165 10.51 5.62 1.13
C GLY A 165 10.13 5.06 2.50
N GLN A 166 10.98 5.25 3.51
CA GLN A 166 10.66 4.86 4.89
C GLN A 166 9.46 5.62 5.44
N LEU A 167 9.29 6.92 5.12
CA LEU A 167 8.06 7.64 5.47
C LEU A 167 6.84 7.05 4.75
N SER A 168 6.96 6.84 3.45
CA SER A 168 5.87 6.35 2.59
C SER A 168 5.40 4.95 2.99
N GLY A 169 6.32 4.10 3.42
CA GLY A 169 6.05 2.72 3.87
C GLY A 169 5.82 2.57 5.38
N HIS A 170 5.76 3.67 6.15
CA HIS A 170 5.66 3.61 7.62
C HIS A 170 6.82 2.86 8.33
N LEU A 171 8.02 2.86 7.74
CA LEU A 171 9.24 2.21 8.25
C LEU A 171 10.26 3.20 8.86
N ALA A 172 9.89 4.48 9.00
CA ALA A 172 10.78 5.53 9.51
C ALA A 172 10.96 5.53 11.05
N GLY A 173 10.27 4.65 11.78
CA GLY A 173 10.33 4.62 13.25
C GLY A 173 9.68 5.83 13.94
N ILE A 174 8.85 6.61 13.22
CA ILE A 174 8.19 7.82 13.73
C ILE A 174 6.84 7.46 14.33
N SER A 175 6.61 7.86 15.58
CA SER A 175 5.31 7.65 16.24
C SER A 175 4.25 8.61 15.68
N ARG A 176 2.98 8.20 15.76
CA ARG A 176 1.84 9.06 15.39
C ARG A 176 1.76 10.34 16.25
N ASN A 177 2.11 10.20 17.54
CA ASN A 177 1.93 11.25 18.53
C ASN A 177 3.28 11.75 19.03
N CYS A 178 3.55 13.04 18.85
CA CYS A 178 4.58 13.74 19.58
C CYS A 178 4.04 14.03 21.00
N LYS A 179 4.23 13.11 21.95
CA LYS A 179 4.03 13.48 23.37
C LYS A 179 5.14 14.46 23.73
N TYR A 180 4.80 15.75 23.85
CA TYR A 180 5.62 16.69 24.60
C TYR A 180 5.72 16.16 26.03
N ARG A 181 6.88 15.63 26.41
CA ARG A 181 7.21 15.47 27.84
C ARG A 181 7.88 16.77 28.27
N PRO A 182 7.22 17.60 29.11
CA PRO A 182 7.94 18.64 29.82
C PRO A 182 9.07 17.98 30.61
N LYS A 183 10.23 18.62 30.63
CA LYS A 183 11.26 18.30 31.62
C LYS A 183 10.85 18.83 32.98
#